data_AF-A0A1M5YRA5-F1
#
_entry.id   AF-A0A1M5YRA5-F1
#
_cell.length_a   1.000
_cell.length_b   1.000
_cell.length_c   1.000
_cell.angle_alpha   90.00
_cell.angle_beta   90.00
_cell.angle_gamma   90.00
#
_symmetry.space_group_name_H-M   'P 1'
#
loop_
_entity.id
_entity.type
_entity.pdbx_description
1 polymer ?
#
loop_
_entity_poly.entity_id
_entity_poly.type
_entity_poly.pdbx_seq_one_letter_code
_entity_poly.pdbx_strand_id
1 'polypeptide(L)'
;MVKWIRVLVVEPGKSPDIREMPNNLKAFELTIGGYLEIAESVRPGCSIIYNGNKPLLKKPLRRSDIEGTFIIVRVDPPEPVSLRQEDITTLSEVYS
;
A
#
# COMPACT_ATOMS: atom_id res chain seq x y z
N MET A 1 -4.13 -6.78 22.03
CA MET A 1 -2.76 -6.68 21.47
C MET A 1 -2.90 -6.22 20.04
N VAL A 2 -2.14 -5.21 19.60
CA VAL A 2 -2.23 -4.70 18.23
C VAL A 2 -1.29 -5.52 17.34
N LYS A 3 -1.82 -6.12 16.27
CA LYS A 3 -1.03 -6.88 15.28
C LYS A 3 -0.23 -5.87 14.45
N TRP A 4 1.07 -6.09 14.28
CA TRP A 4 1.94 -5.27 13.44
C TRP A 4 2.21 -6.00 12.12
N ILE A 5 2.27 -5.24 11.03
CA ILE A 5 2.56 -5.77 9.71
C ILE A 5 3.64 -4.96 9.00
N ARG A 6 4.42 -5.63 8.16
CA ARG A 6 5.35 -4.99 7.22
C ARG A 6 4.63 -4.61 5.95
N VAL A 7 4.71 -3.34 5.58
CA VAL A 7 4.10 -2.77 4.38
C VAL A 7 5.15 -2.06 3.55
N LEU A 8 4.83 -1.79 2.28
CA LEU A 8 5.61 -0.89 1.45
C LEU A 8 4.92 0.48 1.44
N VAL A 9 5.60 1.53 1.88
CA VAL A 9 5.10 2.92 1.87
C VAL A 9 5.72 3.64 0.70
N VAL A 10 4.88 4.30 -0.10
CA VAL A 10 5.35 5.02 -1.28
C VAL A 10 4.91 6.47 -1.18
N GLU A 11 5.87 7.35 -0.93
CA GLU A 11 5.66 8.80 -0.81
C GLU A 11 5.91 9.50 -2.16
N PRO A 12 5.34 10.69 -2.40
CA PRO A 12 5.63 11.47 -3.61
C PRO A 12 7.11 11.79 -3.76
N GLY A 13 7.68 11.46 -4.92
CA GLY A 13 9.08 11.77 -5.25
C GLY A 13 10.13 10.97 -4.47
N LYS A 14 9.74 9.91 -3.76
CA LYS A 14 10.67 9.02 -3.04
C LYS A 14 10.54 7.60 -3.52
N SER A 15 11.65 6.87 -3.43
CA SER A 15 11.64 5.41 -3.58
C SER A 15 10.79 4.76 -2.49
N PRO A 16 10.15 3.62 -2.78
CA PRO A 16 9.40 2.84 -1.80
C PRO A 16 10.22 2.49 -0.55
N ASP A 17 9.60 2.65 0.63
CA ASP A 17 10.18 2.38 1.94
C ASP A 17 9.45 1.20 2.61
N ILE A 18 10.19 0.33 3.30
CA ILE A 18 9.60 -0.79 4.04
C ILE A 18 9.34 -0.32 5.47
N ARG A 19 8.08 -0.39 5.91
CA ARG A 19 7.70 0.08 7.25
C ARG A 19 6.89 -0.96 8.01
N GLU A 20 7.16 -1.06 9.30
CA GLU A 20 6.26 -1.75 10.23
C GLU A 20 5.22 -0.77 10.77
N MET A 21 3.96 -1.19 10.75
CA MET A 21 2.88 -0.38 11.29
C MET A 21 1.76 -1.24 11.91
N PRO A 22 0.95 -0.65 12.80
CA PRO A 22 -0.25 -1.30 13.30
C PRO A 22 -1.19 -1.71 12.16
N ASN A 23 -1.66 -2.95 12.18
CA ASN A 23 -2.68 -3.45 11.27
C ASN A 23 -4.06 -3.01 11.74
N ASN A 24 -4.36 -1.72 11.57
CA ASN A 24 -5.68 -1.17 11.83
C ASN A 24 -5.95 0.02 10.92
N LEU A 25 -7.25 0.32 10.73
CA LEU A 25 -7.73 1.39 9.88
C LEU A 25 -7.06 2.74 10.21
N LYS A 26 -6.95 3.08 11.50
CA LYS A 26 -6.45 4.39 11.92
C LYS A 26 -5.00 4.62 11.51
N ALA A 27 -4.14 3.61 11.62
CA ALA A 27 -2.75 3.70 11.20
C ALA A 27 -2.62 3.88 9.68
N PHE A 28 -3.46 3.20 8.90
CA PHE A 28 -3.49 3.34 7.44
C PHE A 28 -3.97 4.74 7.03
N GLU A 29 -5.10 5.22 7.57
CA GLU A 29 -5.64 6.57 7.30
C GLU A 29 -4.64 7.68 7.62
N LEU A 30 -3.95 7.58 8.77
CA LEU A 30 -2.92 8.54 9.16
C LEU A 30 -1.73 8.55 8.19
N THR A 31 -1.41 7.40 7.60
CA THR A 31 -0.26 7.27 6.69
C THR A 31 -0.57 7.78 5.28
N ILE A 32 -1.77 7.49 4.76
CA ILE A 32 -2.21 7.96 3.43
C ILE A 32 -2.77 9.40 3.47
N GLY A 33 -3.09 9.91 4.66
CA GLY A 33 -3.58 11.28 4.87
C GLY A 33 -5.04 11.48 4.42
N GLY A 34 -5.91 10.50 4.61
CA GLY A 34 -7.32 10.60 4.21
C GLY A 34 -8.11 9.31 4.42
N TYR A 35 -9.30 9.25 3.80
CA TYR A 35 -10.12 8.05 3.87
C TYR A 35 -9.54 6.93 3.01
N LEU A 36 -9.75 5.70 3.47
CA LEU A 36 -9.14 4.52 2.90
C LEU A 36 -9.94 4.03 1.70
N GLU A 37 -9.26 3.89 0.56
CA GLU A 37 -9.73 3.10 -0.58
C GLU A 37 -8.73 2.02 -0.94
N ILE A 38 -9.22 0.94 -1.55
CA ILE A 38 -8.42 -0.24 -1.89
C ILE A 38 -8.46 -0.48 -3.39
N ALA A 39 -7.30 -0.69 -3.99
CA ALA A 39 -7.17 -1.15 -5.36
C ALA A 39 -6.26 -2.38 -5.45
N GLU A 40 -6.42 -3.15 -6.51
CA GLU A 40 -5.52 -4.27 -6.80
C GLU A 40 -4.13 -3.75 -7.21
N SER A 41 -3.09 -4.37 -6.68
CA SER A 41 -1.72 -4.14 -7.16
C SER A 41 -1.40 -5.05 -8.34
N VAL A 42 -0.28 -4.81 -9.01
CA VAL A 42 0.23 -5.72 -10.05
C VAL A 42 0.70 -7.08 -9.51
N ARG A 43 0.92 -7.21 -8.19
CA ARG A 43 1.42 -8.42 -7.54
C ARG A 43 0.22 -9.21 -6.97
N PRO A 44 0.01 -10.48 -7.39
CA PRO A 44 -1.10 -11.28 -6.89
C PRO A 44 -1.11 -11.42 -5.35
N GLY A 45 -2.30 -11.23 -4.77
CA GLY A 45 -2.52 -11.25 -3.33
C GLY A 45 -2.00 -10.01 -2.61
N CYS A 46 -1.58 -8.96 -3.33
CA CYS A 46 -1.25 -7.66 -2.74
C CYS A 46 -2.22 -6.58 -3.21
N SER A 47 -2.55 -5.67 -2.30
CA SER A 47 -3.47 -4.55 -2.52
C SER A 47 -2.79 -3.23 -2.21
N ILE A 48 -3.18 -2.21 -2.96
CA ILE A 48 -2.82 -0.83 -2.73
C ILE A 48 -3.90 -0.20 -1.87
N ILE A 49 -3.49 0.43 -0.79
CA ILE A 49 -4.32 1.26 0.05
C ILE A 49 -3.92 2.71 -0.17
N TYR A 50 -4.86 3.53 -0.63
CA TYR A 50 -4.61 4.91 -1.04
C TYR A 50 -5.68 5.86 -0.50
N ASN A 51 -5.38 7.16 -0.57
CA ASN A 51 -6.32 8.21 -0.16
C ASN A 51 -7.45 8.36 -1.18
N GLY A 52 -8.65 7.92 -0.83
CA GLY A 52 -9.79 7.92 -1.73
C GLY A 52 -10.25 9.31 -2.17
N ASN A 53 -9.85 10.39 -1.49
CA ASN A 53 -10.14 11.76 -1.93
C ASN A 53 -9.54 12.08 -3.32
N LYS A 54 -8.63 11.22 -3.79
CA LYS A 54 -7.96 11.30 -5.08
C LYS A 54 -8.31 10.05 -5.90
N PRO A 55 -9.45 10.06 -6.61
CA PRO A 55 -9.95 8.88 -7.28
C PRO A 55 -9.01 8.43 -8.41
N LEU A 56 -8.87 7.11 -8.55
CA LEU A 56 -8.03 6.49 -9.57
C LEU A 56 -8.81 6.34 -10.87
N LEU A 57 -8.18 6.69 -12.00
CA LEU A 57 -8.84 6.76 -13.31
C LEU A 57 -8.56 5.53 -14.21
N LYS A 58 -7.61 4.67 -13.86
CA LYS A 58 -7.10 3.59 -14.74
C LYS A 58 -6.68 2.34 -13.97
N LYS A 59 -6.67 1.19 -14.65
CA LYS A 59 -6.06 -0.08 -14.23
C LYS A 59 -5.29 -0.69 -15.43
N PRO A 60 -4.16 -1.40 -15.23
CA PRO A 60 -3.42 -1.59 -13.97
C PRO A 60 -2.74 -0.29 -13.52
N LEU A 61 -2.58 -0.13 -12.20
CA LEU A 61 -2.06 1.10 -11.58
C LEU A 61 -0.53 1.14 -11.58
N ARG A 62 0.02 2.23 -12.11
CA ARG A 62 1.43 2.60 -11.98
C ARG A 62 1.61 3.60 -10.85
N ARG A 63 2.85 3.79 -10.40
CA ARG A 63 3.21 4.82 -9.40
C ARG A 63 2.66 6.21 -9.76
N SER A 64 2.78 6.60 -11.02
CA SER A 64 2.36 7.92 -11.53
C SER A 64 0.85 8.15 -11.49
N ASP A 65 0.06 7.08 -11.42
CA ASP A 65 -1.40 7.15 -11.43
C ASP A 65 -1.98 7.44 -10.04
N ILE A 66 -1.15 7.33 -8.99
CA ILE A 66 -1.57 7.46 -7.59
C ILE A 66 -0.98 8.73 -7.01
N GLU A 67 -1.84 9.71 -6.76
CA GLU A 67 -1.42 10.98 -6.18
C GLU A 67 -1.29 10.89 -4.66
N GLY A 68 -0.17 11.37 -4.11
CA GLY A 68 0.09 11.36 -2.67
C GLY A 68 0.80 10.08 -2.18
N THR A 69 0.67 9.84 -0.88
CA THR A 69 1.20 8.66 -0.20
C THR A 69 0.21 7.51 -0.28
N PHE A 70 0.70 6.32 -0.59
CA PHE A 70 -0.07 5.08 -0.51
C PHE A 70 0.77 3.98 0.14
N ILE A 71 0.11 2.93 0.61
CA ILE A 71 0.75 1.75 1.16
C ILE A 71 0.35 0.50 0.37
N ILE A 72 1.26 -0.44 0.23
CA ILE A 72 0.99 -1.75 -0.37
C ILE A 72 1.10 -2.82 0.71
N VAL A 73 0.08 -3.67 0.78
CA VAL A 73 -0.04 -4.76 1.76
C VAL A 73 -0.29 -6.08 1.05
N ARG A 74 0.10 -7.18 1.68
CA ARG A 74 -0.42 -8.50 1.29
C ARG A 74 -1.77 -8.70 1.97
N VAL A 75 -2.71 -9.30 1.27
CA VAL A 75 -4.02 -9.68 1.81
C VAL A 75 -4.07 -11.20 1.91
N ASP A 76 -4.36 -11.68 3.11
CA ASP A 76 -4.79 -13.05 3.37
C ASP A 76 -6.24 -12.95 3.84
N PRO A 77 -7.22 -13.10 2.94
CA PRO A 77 -8.60 -12.71 3.20
C PRO A 77 -9.12 -13.26 4.53
N PRO A 78 -9.74 -12.41 5.38
CA PRO A 78 -10.16 -11.03 5.10
C PRO A 78 -9.13 -9.95 5.51
N GLU A 79 -7.94 -10.30 5.97
CA GLU A 79 -7.05 -9.36 6.67
C GLU A 79 -5.79 -8.99 5.86
N PRO A 80 -5.29 -7.75 6.02
CA PRO A 80 -3.91 -7.43 5.67
C PRO A 80 -2.93 -8.23 6.52
N VAL A 81 -1.86 -8.70 5.89
CA VAL A 81 -0.73 -9.40 6.53
C VAL A 81 0.59 -8.80 6.05
N SER A 82 1.67 -9.11 6.76
CA SER A 82 3.01 -8.66 6.38
C SER A 82 3.37 -9.08 4.95
N LEU A 83 3.96 -8.16 4.20
CA LEU A 83 4.59 -8.49 2.92
C LEU A 83 5.68 -9.54 3.10
N ARG A 84 5.80 -10.41 2.10
CA ARG A 84 6.92 -11.35 1.95
C ARG A 84 8.09 -10.65 1.28
N GLN A 85 9.29 -11.20 1.42
CA GLN A 85 10.49 -10.62 0.80
C GLN A 85 10.37 -10.51 -0.72
N GLU A 86 9.74 -11.51 -1.35
CA GLU A 86 9.49 -11.50 -2.80
C GLU A 86 8.51 -10.39 -3.21
N ASP A 87 7.48 -10.14 -2.39
CA ASP A 87 6.53 -9.05 -2.67
C ASP A 87 7.25 -7.71 -2.61
N ILE A 88 8.04 -7.50 -1.55
CA ILE A 88 8.85 -6.30 -1.37
C ILE A 88 9.76 -6.08 -2.56
N THR A 89 10.51 -7.10 -2.98
CA THR A 89 11.47 -6.98 -4.09
C THR A 89 10.77 -6.55 -5.38
N THR A 90 9.70 -7.26 -5.77
CA THR A 90 8.94 -6.92 -6.98
C THR A 90 8.25 -5.57 -6.89
N LEU A 91 7.60 -5.26 -5.77
CA LEU A 91 6.83 -4.03 -5.62
C LEU A 91 7.72 -2.79 -5.52
N SER A 92 8.88 -2.90 -4.86
CA SER A 92 9.86 -1.81 -4.82
C SER A 92 10.36 -1.46 -6.21
N GLU A 93 10.61 -2.45 -7.08
CA GLU A 93 11.01 -2.20 -8.47
C GLU A 93 9.89 -1.55 -9.29
N VAL A 94 8.65 -2.04 -9.17
CA VAL A 94 7.52 -1.53 -9.97
C VAL A 94 7.08 -0.12 -9.57
N TYR A 95 7.16 0.22 -8.28
CA TYR A 95 6.67 1.48 -7.73
C TYR A 95 7.78 2.48 -7.35
N SER A 96 9.02 2.23 -7.81
CA SER A 96 10.15 3.18 -7.72
C SER A 96 9.93 4.46 -8.55
#